data_AF-A0A971KI85-F1
#
_entry.id   AF-A0A971KI85-F1
#
_cell.length_a   1.000
_cell.length_b   1.000
_cell.length_c   1.000
_cell.angle_alpha   90.00
_cell.angle_beta   90.00
_cell.angle_gamma   90.00
#
_symmetry.space_group_name_H-M   'P 1'
#
loop_
_entity.id
_entity.type
_entity.pdbx_description
1 polymer ?
#
loop_
_entity_poly.entity_id
_entity_poly.type
_entity_poly.pdbx_seq_one_letter_code
_entity_poly.pdbx_strand_id
1 'polypeptide(L)'
;MRAITELLKRELIIAMGCTEPAAAALAGAKAKSVLKEEPISIHIHASRDMVKNAMGVGIPNSSFHGIQTAVCLGIASGDADNGLSLLAHIDTERQSTAVPYIKIAKLCICTEVPPVYIKVELASQNHSASCEISTEHNHVSLLMLDG
;
A
#
# COMPACT_ATOMS: atom_id res chain seq x y z
N MET A 1 28.83 -7.96 2.40
CA MET A 1 28.01 -9.13 2.02
C MET A 1 26.56 -8.94 2.47
N ARG A 2 25.83 -7.96 1.90
CA ARG A 2 24.41 -7.67 2.27
C ARG A 2 23.46 -7.53 1.06
N ALA A 3 23.95 -7.52 -0.17
CA ALA A 3 23.14 -7.22 -1.36
C ALA A 3 22.32 -8.42 -1.89
N ILE A 4 22.64 -9.65 -1.50
CA ILE A 4 22.02 -10.86 -2.07
C ILE A 4 20.65 -11.15 -1.43
N THR A 5 20.46 -10.80 -0.16
CA THR A 5 19.25 -11.13 0.60
C THR A 5 18.03 -10.30 0.19
N GLU A 6 18.21 -9.00 -0.10
CA GLU A 6 17.13 -8.11 -0.53
C GLU A 6 16.65 -8.42 -1.95
N LEU A 7 17.57 -8.81 -2.84
CA LEU A 7 17.25 -9.21 -4.20
C LEU A 7 16.45 -10.52 -4.22
N LEU A 8 16.85 -11.51 -3.42
CA LEU A 8 16.12 -12.78 -3.27
C LEU A 8 14.71 -12.59 -2.67
N LYS A 9 14.53 -11.66 -1.72
CA LYS A 9 13.21 -11.34 -1.16
C LYS A 9 12.27 -10.68 -2.16
N ARG A 10 12.78 -9.76 -2.99
CA ARG A 10 12.00 -9.16 -4.09
C ARG A 10 11.52 -10.22 -5.07
N GLU A 11 12.40 -11.12 -5.50
CA GLU A 11 12.04 -12.24 -6.38
C GLU A 11 11.01 -13.19 -5.72
N LEU A 12 11.10 -13.39 -4.39
CA LEU A 12 10.13 -14.20 -3.65
C LEU A 12 8.73 -13.57 -3.61
N ILE A 13 8.64 -12.25 -3.42
CA ILE A 13 7.36 -11.50 -3.39
C ILE A 13 6.68 -11.52 -4.76
N ILE A 14 7.47 -11.41 -5.83
CA ILE A 14 7.01 -11.52 -7.22
C ILE A 14 6.52 -12.95 -7.51
N ALA A 15 7.25 -13.97 -7.05
CA ALA A 15 6.90 -15.37 -7.25
C ALA A 15 5.70 -15.85 -6.41
N MET A 16 5.41 -15.21 -5.27
CA MET A 16 4.31 -15.58 -4.36
C MET A 16 2.94 -15.01 -4.74
N GLY A 17 2.83 -14.19 -5.80
CA GLY A 17 1.57 -13.52 -6.15
C GLY A 17 1.16 -12.44 -5.14
N CYS A 18 2.11 -11.94 -4.34
CA CYS A 18 1.89 -10.86 -3.38
C CYS A 18 2.13 -9.48 -3.99
N THR A 19 2.15 -9.39 -5.33
CA THR A 19 2.40 -8.17 -6.10
C THR A 19 1.33 -7.11 -5.86
N GLU A 20 0.07 -7.51 -5.74
CA GLU A 20 -1.07 -6.62 -5.53
C GLU A 20 -1.10 -6.02 -4.10
N PRO A 21 -0.96 -6.81 -3.01
CA PRO A 21 -0.78 -6.24 -1.67
C PRO A 21 0.46 -5.34 -1.56
N ALA A 22 1.57 -5.71 -2.19
CA ALA A 22 2.80 -4.93 -2.11
C ALA A 22 2.68 -3.59 -2.85
N ALA A 23 2.04 -3.56 -4.03
CA ALA A 23 1.69 -2.32 -4.72
C ALA A 23 0.80 -1.42 -3.87
N ALA A 24 -0.23 -2.00 -3.23
CA ALA A 24 -1.13 -1.26 -2.34
C ALA A 24 -0.39 -0.63 -1.15
N ALA A 25 0.48 -1.39 -0.50
CA ALA A 25 1.30 -0.90 0.59
C ALA A 25 2.24 0.23 0.14
N LEU A 26 2.85 0.09 -1.04
CA LEU A 26 3.71 1.12 -1.62
C LEU A 26 2.96 2.42 -1.90
N ALA A 27 1.74 2.35 -2.44
CA ALA A 27 0.90 3.53 -2.67
C ALA A 27 0.60 4.27 -1.36
N GLY A 28 0.26 3.53 -0.30
CA GLY A 28 0.04 4.10 1.03
C GLY A 28 1.27 4.75 1.63
N ALA A 29 2.43 4.08 1.56
CA ALA A 29 3.70 4.59 2.06
C ALA A 29 4.12 5.88 1.34
N LYS A 30 3.96 5.92 0.01
CA LYS A 30 4.27 7.10 -0.80
C LYS A 30 3.33 8.26 -0.52
N ALA A 31 2.01 8.03 -0.45
CA ALA A 31 1.07 9.08 -0.09
C ALA A 31 1.41 9.69 1.29
N LYS A 32 1.76 8.85 2.29
CA LYS A 32 2.16 9.31 3.62
C LYS A 32 3.48 10.09 3.61
N SER A 33 4.46 9.64 2.82
CA SER A 33 5.76 10.29 2.65
C SER A 33 5.63 11.72 2.12
N VAL A 34 4.67 11.96 1.25
CA VAL A 34 4.40 13.29 0.69
C VAL A 34 3.56 14.15 1.64
N LEU A 35 2.54 13.57 2.30
CA LEU A 35 1.71 14.29 3.27
C LEU A 35 2.53 14.83 4.45
N LYS A 36 3.49 14.05 4.96
CA LYS A 36 4.32 14.35 6.16
C LYS A 36 3.54 14.68 7.44
N GLU A 37 2.21 14.53 7.42
CA GLU A 37 1.28 14.72 8.54
C GLU A 37 0.50 13.44 8.86
N GLU A 38 -0.22 13.44 9.98
CA GLU A 38 -1.14 12.35 10.33
C GLU A 38 -2.43 12.42 9.50
N PRO A 39 -2.75 11.37 8.71
CA PRO A 39 -3.98 11.34 7.96
C PRO A 39 -5.18 11.17 8.90
N ILE A 40 -6.17 12.05 8.77
CA ILE A 40 -7.45 11.97 9.47
C ILE A 40 -8.49 11.18 8.66
N SER A 41 -8.29 11.06 7.34
CA SER A 41 -9.11 10.25 6.45
C SER A 41 -8.24 9.52 5.43
N ILE A 42 -8.61 8.27 5.13
CA ILE A 42 -7.90 7.41 4.18
C ILE A 42 -8.93 6.86 3.19
N HIS A 43 -8.81 7.23 1.92
CA HIS A 43 -9.64 6.74 0.84
C HIS A 43 -8.80 5.87 -0.08
N ILE A 44 -9.27 4.66 -0.32
CA ILE A 44 -8.57 3.66 -1.13
C ILE A 44 -9.48 3.28 -2.27
N HIS A 45 -9.06 3.55 -3.49
CA HIS A 45 -9.75 3.14 -4.70
C HIS A 45 -8.94 2.03 -5.34
N ALA A 46 -9.52 0.86 -5.54
CA ALA A 46 -8.82 -0.25 -6.18
C ALA A 46 -9.70 -0.89 -7.26
N SER A 47 -9.08 -1.43 -8.30
CA SER A 47 -9.82 -2.22 -9.29
C SER A 47 -10.44 -3.45 -8.65
N ARG A 48 -11.54 -3.92 -9.23
CA ARG A 48 -12.17 -5.19 -8.81
C ARG A 48 -11.18 -6.35 -8.85
N ASP A 49 -10.35 -6.44 -9.88
CA ASP A 49 -9.36 -7.51 -10.06
C ASP A 49 -8.27 -7.46 -8.99
N MET A 50 -7.74 -6.28 -8.67
CA MET A 50 -6.74 -6.13 -7.62
C MET A 50 -7.31 -6.53 -6.26
N VAL A 51 -8.54 -6.12 -5.95
CA VAL A 51 -9.22 -6.52 -4.70
C VAL A 51 -9.44 -8.03 -4.66
N LYS A 52 -9.93 -8.65 -5.74
CA LYS A 52 -10.14 -10.12 -5.81
C LYS A 52 -8.83 -10.89 -5.64
N ASN A 53 -7.78 -10.47 -6.32
CA ASN A 53 -6.47 -11.13 -6.28
C ASN A 53 -5.83 -11.00 -4.88
N ALA A 54 -5.96 -9.85 -4.23
CA ALA A 54 -5.43 -9.64 -2.89
C ALA A 54 -6.32 -10.22 -1.77
N MET A 55 -7.59 -10.52 -2.03
CA MET A 55 -8.50 -11.05 -1.00
C MET A 55 -8.18 -12.50 -0.63
N GLY A 56 -7.62 -13.27 -1.56
CA GLY A 56 -7.18 -14.66 -1.32
C GLY A 56 -5.72 -14.80 -0.86
N VAL A 57 -4.96 -13.71 -0.87
CA VAL A 57 -3.51 -13.71 -0.60
C VAL A 57 -3.24 -13.09 0.77
N GLY A 58 -2.56 -13.84 1.64
CA GLY A 58 -2.15 -13.37 2.96
C GLY A 58 -1.01 -12.35 2.88
N ILE A 59 -1.05 -11.34 3.75
CA ILE A 59 0.07 -10.40 3.88
C ILE A 59 1.19 -11.12 4.65
N PRO A 60 2.41 -11.22 4.10
CA PRO A 60 3.51 -11.90 4.79
C PRO A 60 3.76 -11.26 6.16
N ASN A 61 4.00 -12.11 7.17
CA ASN A 61 4.22 -11.70 8.57
C ASN A 61 3.03 -11.01 9.24
N SER A 62 1.80 -11.19 8.74
CA SER A 62 0.59 -10.64 9.36
C SER A 62 -0.60 -11.59 9.30
N SER A 63 -1.51 -11.50 10.27
CA SER A 63 -2.81 -12.20 10.23
C SER A 63 -3.84 -11.48 9.34
N PHE A 64 -3.48 -10.33 8.78
CA PHE A 64 -4.36 -9.51 7.96
C PHE A 64 -4.30 -9.92 6.47
N HIS A 65 -5.44 -9.73 5.80
CA HIS A 65 -5.64 -10.06 4.39
C HIS A 65 -6.27 -8.87 3.68
N GLY A 66 -5.99 -8.73 2.38
CA GLY A 66 -6.63 -7.74 1.52
C GLY A 66 -5.91 -6.40 1.39
N ILE A 67 -6.32 -5.65 0.36
CA ILE A 67 -5.72 -4.38 -0.05
C ILE A 67 -5.77 -3.31 1.05
N GLN A 68 -6.91 -3.19 1.73
CA GLN A 68 -7.11 -2.13 2.72
C GLN A 68 -6.06 -2.19 3.82
N THR A 69 -5.78 -3.37 4.35
CA THR A 69 -4.78 -3.54 5.39
C THR A 69 -3.37 -3.34 4.84
N ALA A 70 -3.09 -3.81 3.62
CA ALA A 70 -1.79 -3.59 2.99
C ALA A 70 -1.48 -2.09 2.84
N VAL A 71 -2.44 -1.28 2.39
CA VAL A 71 -2.31 0.19 2.35
C VAL A 71 -2.03 0.77 3.74
N CYS A 72 -2.80 0.37 4.76
CA CYS A 72 -2.64 0.88 6.11
C CYS A 72 -1.29 0.52 6.73
N LEU A 73 -0.78 -0.70 6.47
CA LEU A 73 0.56 -1.13 6.86
C LEU A 73 1.64 -0.34 6.14
N GLY A 74 1.42 0.01 4.86
CA GLY A 74 2.23 0.95 4.09
C GLY A 74 2.32 2.33 4.74
N ILE A 75 1.17 2.91 5.06
CA ILE A 75 1.05 4.22 5.73
C ILE A 75 1.76 4.18 7.10
N ALA A 76 1.54 3.14 7.90
CA ALA A 76 2.15 2.98 9.22
C ALA A 76 3.68 2.77 9.15
N SER A 77 4.17 2.13 8.10
CA SER A 77 5.61 1.90 7.92
C SER A 77 6.34 3.16 7.46
N GLY A 78 5.70 4.03 6.68
CA GLY A 78 6.23 5.34 6.25
C GLY A 78 7.48 5.29 5.35
N ASP A 79 7.99 4.10 5.05
CA ASP A 79 9.26 3.89 4.35
C ASP A 79 9.02 3.47 2.90
N ALA A 80 8.73 4.46 2.06
CA ALA A 80 8.51 4.25 0.63
C ALA A 80 9.77 3.78 -0.13
N ASP A 81 10.97 3.95 0.45
CA ASP A 81 12.24 3.62 -0.19
C ASP A 81 12.51 2.11 -0.26
N ASN A 82 11.86 1.32 0.61
CA ASN A 82 11.95 -0.14 0.56
C ASN A 82 11.13 -0.78 -0.58
N GLY A 83 10.35 -0.01 -1.34
CA GLY A 83 9.57 -0.50 -2.46
C GLY A 83 8.65 -1.66 -2.06
N LEU A 84 8.67 -2.75 -2.84
CA LEU A 84 7.88 -3.97 -2.58
C LEU A 84 8.32 -4.72 -1.30
N SER A 85 9.54 -4.49 -0.79
CA SER A 85 10.05 -5.13 0.43
C SER A 85 9.46 -4.57 1.73
N LEU A 86 8.62 -3.54 1.65
CA LEU A 86 8.00 -2.91 2.83
C LEU A 86 7.20 -3.91 3.68
N LEU A 87 6.54 -4.89 3.05
CA LEU A 87 5.81 -5.95 3.76
C LEU A 87 6.72 -7.03 4.36
N ALA A 88 7.99 -7.12 3.94
CA ALA A 88 8.93 -8.12 4.44
C ALA A 88 9.47 -7.81 5.85
N HIS A 89 9.27 -6.57 6.32
CA HIS A 89 9.78 -6.06 7.61
C HIS A 89 8.64 -5.45 8.45
N ILE A 90 7.49 -6.11 8.52
CA ILE A 90 6.40 -5.68 9.40
C ILE A 90 6.64 -6.23 10.81
N ASP A 91 6.96 -5.34 11.74
CA ASP A 91 7.01 -5.63 13.18
C ASP A 91 5.65 -5.39 13.86
N THR A 92 5.45 -5.96 15.05
CA THR A 92 4.21 -5.86 15.82
C THR A 92 3.81 -4.41 16.14
N GLU A 93 4.78 -3.51 16.33
CA GLU A 93 4.50 -2.07 16.49
C GLU A 93 3.86 -1.46 15.25
N ARG A 94 4.37 -1.76 14.05
CA ARG A 94 3.80 -1.28 12.78
C ARG A 94 2.38 -1.81 12.57
N GLN A 95 2.13 -3.05 12.98
CA GLN A 95 0.77 -3.61 12.97
C GLN A 95 -0.17 -2.85 13.90
N SER A 96 0.29 -2.55 15.13
CA SER A 96 -0.48 -1.78 16.11
C SER A 96 -0.81 -0.38 15.60
N THR A 97 0.16 0.30 14.97
CA THR A 97 -0.03 1.62 14.36
C THR A 97 -0.96 1.56 13.13
N ALA A 98 -1.01 0.44 12.41
CA ALA A 98 -1.94 0.27 11.30
C ALA A 98 -3.40 0.05 11.75
N VAL A 99 -3.66 -0.50 12.94
CA VAL A 99 -5.02 -0.74 13.46
C VAL A 99 -5.93 0.51 13.42
N PRO A 100 -5.52 1.69 13.95
CA PRO A 100 -6.35 2.89 13.86
C PRO A 100 -6.58 3.34 12.41
N TYR A 101 -5.57 3.21 11.53
CA TYR A 101 -5.72 3.53 10.12
C TYR A 101 -6.73 2.64 9.41
N ILE A 102 -6.78 1.34 9.74
CA ILE A 102 -7.76 0.41 9.18
C ILE A 102 -9.19 0.85 9.52
N LYS A 103 -9.42 1.44 10.71
CA LYS A 103 -10.75 1.91 11.15
C LYS A 103 -11.23 3.15 10.38
N ILE A 104 -10.33 4.03 9.98
CA ILE A 104 -10.65 5.25 9.22
C ILE A 104 -10.56 5.05 7.70
N ALA A 105 -9.94 3.95 7.26
CA ALA A 105 -9.80 3.62 5.85
C ALA A 105 -11.12 3.17 5.22
N LYS A 106 -11.43 3.75 4.06
CA LYS A 106 -12.58 3.39 3.23
C LYS A 106 -12.08 2.82 1.91
N LEU A 107 -12.44 1.57 1.64
CA LEU A 107 -12.18 0.91 0.35
C LEU A 107 -13.36 1.12 -0.60
N CYS A 108 -13.07 1.68 -1.77
CA CYS A 108 -13.96 1.81 -2.91
C CYS A 108 -13.46 0.92 -4.06
N ILE A 109 -14.35 0.11 -4.61
CA ILE A 109 -14.03 -0.77 -5.73
C ILE A 109 -14.42 -0.05 -7.02
N CYS A 110 -13.44 0.21 -7.88
CA CYS A 110 -13.63 0.83 -9.18
C CYS A 110 -13.75 -0.24 -10.27
N THR A 111 -14.75 -0.12 -11.14
CA THR A 111 -15.00 -1.07 -12.25
C THR A 111 -14.62 -0.52 -13.63
N GLU A 112 -14.48 0.79 -13.78
CA GLU A 112 -14.09 1.46 -15.03
C GLU A 112 -12.61 1.90 -15.00
N VAL A 113 -11.74 1.03 -14.50
CA VAL A 113 -10.30 1.28 -14.35
C VAL A 113 -9.51 0.08 -14.88
N PRO A 114 -8.21 0.25 -15.18
CA PRO A 114 -7.37 -0.88 -15.60
C PRO A 114 -7.39 -2.03 -14.57
N PRO A 115 -7.09 -3.28 -15.01
CA PRO A 115 -7.06 -4.44 -14.13
C PRO A 115 -6.13 -4.26 -12.92
N VAL A 116 -5.01 -3.57 -13.13
CA VAL A 116 -4.10 -3.14 -12.05
C VAL A 116 -4.30 -1.64 -11.85
N TYR A 117 -5.05 -1.28 -10.81
CA TYR A 117 -5.30 0.10 -10.43
C TYR A 117 -5.48 0.20 -8.92
N ILE A 118 -4.69 1.06 -8.29
CA ILE A 118 -4.91 1.52 -6.93
C ILE A 118 -4.60 3.00 -6.79
N LYS A 119 -5.50 3.72 -6.15
CA LYS A 119 -5.32 5.11 -5.75
C LYS A 119 -5.55 5.22 -4.25
N VAL A 120 -4.59 5.80 -3.55
CA VAL A 120 -4.68 6.07 -2.11
C VAL A 120 -4.68 7.58 -1.93
N GLU A 121 -5.72 8.08 -1.30
CA GLU A 121 -5.87 9.49 -0.96
C GLU A 121 -5.88 9.62 0.56
N LEU A 122 -4.98 10.46 1.06
CA LEU A 122 -4.82 10.79 2.45
C LEU A 122 -5.18 12.26 2.63
N ALA A 123 -6.07 12.54 3.57
CA ALA A 123 -6.37 13.91 3.97
C ALA A 123 -5.90 14.14 5.40
N SER A 124 -5.19 15.23 5.65
CA SER A 124 -4.91 15.78 6.98
C SER A 124 -5.83 16.99 7.26
N GLN A 125 -5.58 17.72 8.34
CA GLN A 125 -6.33 18.95 8.65
C GLN A 125 -6.04 20.08 7.67
N ASN A 126 -4.82 20.13 7.11
CA ASN A 126 -4.36 21.25 6.28
C ASN A 126 -3.97 20.83 4.86
N HIS A 127 -3.53 19.59 4.66
CA HIS A 127 -2.98 19.11 3.40
C HIS A 127 -3.68 17.83 2.93
N SER A 128 -3.58 17.56 1.64
CA SER A 128 -4.04 16.30 1.07
C SER A 128 -2.96 15.69 0.19
N ALA A 129 -2.77 14.39 0.27
CA ALA A 129 -1.81 13.68 -0.57
C ALA A 129 -2.52 12.54 -1.28
N SER A 130 -2.24 12.36 -2.56
CA SER A 130 -2.73 11.21 -3.30
C SER A 130 -1.60 10.51 -4.03
N CYS A 131 -1.67 9.19 -4.06
CA CYS A 131 -0.77 8.34 -4.81
C CYS A 131 -1.59 7.37 -5.65
N GLU A 132 -1.30 7.30 -6.94
CA GLU A 132 -1.91 6.37 -7.88
C GLU A 132 -0.85 5.45 -8.48
N ILE A 133 -1.17 4.16 -8.50
CA ILE A 133 -0.42 3.11 -9.20
C ILE A 133 -1.41 2.47 -10.17
N SER A 134 -1.13 2.62 -11.46
CA SER A 134 -1.93 2.04 -12.53
C SER A 134 -1.01 1.36 -13.53
N THR A 135 -1.56 0.39 -14.29
CA THR A 135 -0.93 -0.38 -15.38
C THR A 135 0.17 -1.38 -14.98
N GLU A 136 1.17 -0.98 -14.18
CA GLU A 136 2.23 -1.86 -13.68
C GLU A 136 2.30 -1.84 -12.15
N HIS A 137 2.41 -3.01 -11.51
CA HIS A 137 2.46 -3.17 -10.05
C HIS A 137 3.61 -2.41 -9.34
N ASN A 138 4.56 -1.87 -10.09
CA ASN A 138 5.73 -1.18 -9.56
C ASN A 138 5.91 0.25 -10.12
N HIS A 139 4.94 0.75 -10.89
CA HIS A 139 5.00 2.08 -11.49
C HIS A 139 4.05 3.03 -10.76
N VAL A 140 4.59 4.07 -10.14
CA VAL A 140 3.75 5.13 -9.56
C VAL A 140 3.37 6.11 -10.65
N SER A 141 2.12 6.02 -11.07
CA SER A 141 1.57 6.82 -12.16
C SER A 141 1.33 8.26 -11.75
N LEU A 142 0.95 8.49 -10.48
CA LEU A 142 0.66 9.83 -9.98
C LEU A 142 1.04 9.94 -8.51
N LEU A 143 1.69 11.04 -8.15
CA LEU A 143 1.98 11.41 -6.77
C LEU A 143 1.71 12.91 -6.65
N MET A 144 0.76 13.28 -5.80
CA MET A 144 0.24 14.64 -5.71
C MET A 144 0.13 15.07 -4.26
N LEU A 145 0.52 16.32 -3.98
CA LEU A 145 0.32 17.02 -2.71
C LEU A 145 -0.53 18.26 -3.01
N ASP A 146 -1.60 18.44 -2.26
CA ASP A 146 -2.49 19.60 -2.29
C ASP A 146 -3.28 19.87 -3.57
N GLY A 147 -3.61 18.81 -4.33
CA GLY A 147 -4.63 18.84 -5.39
C GLY A 147 -4.28 19.68 -6.62
#